data_AF-A0A252A268-F1
#
_entry.id   AF-A0A252A268-F1
#
_cell.length_a   1.000
_cell.length_b   1.000
_cell.length_c   1.000
_cell.angle_alpha   90.00
_cell.angle_beta   90.00
_cell.angle_gamma   90.00
#
_symmetry.space_group_name_H-M   'P 1'
#
loop_
_entity.id
_entity.type
_entity.pdbx_description
1 polymer ?
#
loop_
_entity_poly.entity_id
_entity_poly.type
_entity_poly.pdbx_seq_one_letter_code
_entity_poly.pdbx_strand_id
1 'polypeptide(L)'
;MHRNKGPEGAGAPLQRSQRLKTRKEFLFLAARGRKAPVRGLVLQVFRRKDSEAARVGFTVTKKVGNAVVRNRARRRLREVVRVVEAEMPLNGLDLVLIGRAATGERLFTDLVADFRKALTQCLAEADRKTHTAQK
;
A
#
# COMPACT_ATOMS: atom_id res chain seq x y z
N MET A 1 14.25 -16.27 -25.12
CA MET A 1 14.44 -14.86 -24.71
C MET A 1 14.19 -14.78 -23.21
N HIS A 2 15.24 -15.07 -22.43
CA HIS A 2 15.15 -15.25 -20.98
C HIS A 2 15.47 -13.95 -20.24
N ARG A 3 14.67 -13.71 -19.20
CA ARG A 3 14.73 -12.63 -18.21
C ARG A 3 16.17 -12.31 -17.79
N ASN A 4 16.59 -11.08 -18.01
CA ASN A 4 17.79 -10.54 -17.38
C ASN A 4 17.55 -10.41 -15.88
N LYS A 5 18.26 -11.22 -15.08
CA LYS A 5 18.28 -11.17 -13.61
C LYS A 5 19.55 -10.40 -13.22
N GLY A 6 19.42 -9.10 -12.98
CA GLY A 6 20.45 -8.26 -12.36
C GLY A 6 20.45 -8.38 -10.83
N PRO A 7 21.58 -8.08 -10.15
CA PRO A 7 21.92 -8.67 -8.87
C PRO A 7 21.29 -8.01 -7.64
N GLU A 8 21.32 -8.80 -6.57
CA GLU A 8 20.92 -8.49 -5.20
C GLU A 8 21.72 -7.34 -4.59
N GLY A 9 21.07 -6.54 -3.73
CA GLY A 9 21.74 -5.97 -2.55
C GLY A 9 22.46 -4.61 -2.67
N ALA A 10 21.81 -3.57 -3.17
CA ALA A 10 22.09 -2.18 -2.80
C ALA A 10 20.80 -1.37 -3.03
N GLY A 11 20.39 -0.55 -2.05
CA GLY A 11 19.08 0.11 -1.96
C GLY A 11 18.40 0.31 -3.31
N ALA A 12 17.41 -0.53 -3.61
CA ALA A 12 16.73 -0.52 -4.89
C ALA A 12 16.28 0.93 -5.18
N PRO A 13 16.54 1.46 -6.39
CA PRO A 13 16.15 2.83 -6.71
C PRO A 13 14.67 3.02 -6.38
N LEU A 14 14.29 4.25 -6.00
CA LEU A 14 12.90 4.62 -5.77
C LEU A 14 12.14 4.44 -7.10
N GLN A 15 11.62 3.23 -7.31
CA GLN A 15 10.88 2.85 -8.50
C GLN A 15 9.45 3.32 -8.30
N ARG A 16 8.91 4.05 -9.28
CA ARG A 16 7.52 4.50 -9.20
C ARG A 16 6.57 3.32 -9.09
N SER A 17 5.64 3.43 -8.16
CA SER A 17 4.62 2.42 -7.93
C SER A 17 3.79 2.19 -9.18
N GLN A 18 3.63 0.92 -9.53
CA GLN A 18 2.72 0.46 -10.56
C GLN A 18 1.32 0.30 -10.00
N ARG A 19 0.30 0.39 -10.86
CA ARG A 19 -1.09 0.19 -10.42
C ARG A 19 -1.45 -1.29 -10.37
N LEU A 20 -2.12 -1.74 -9.30
CA LEU A 20 -2.80 -3.05 -9.29
C LEU A 20 -3.94 -3.04 -10.33
N LYS A 21 -3.92 -4.01 -11.24
CA LYS A 21 -4.79 -4.00 -12.44
C LYS A 21 -5.95 -4.98 -12.34
N THR A 22 -5.77 -6.12 -11.68
CA THR A 22 -6.69 -7.25 -11.78
C THR A 22 -7.42 -7.52 -10.48
N ARG A 23 -8.70 -7.91 -10.57
CA ARG A 23 -9.52 -8.29 -9.40
C ARG A 23 -8.86 -9.40 -8.56
N LYS A 24 -8.17 -10.34 -9.21
CA LYS A 24 -7.45 -11.44 -8.53
C LYS A 24 -6.39 -10.90 -7.56
N GLU A 25 -5.65 -9.85 -7.95
CA GLU A 25 -4.65 -9.22 -7.07
C GLU A 25 -5.31 -8.54 -5.86
N PHE A 26 -6.42 -7.83 -6.05
CA PHE A 26 -7.16 -7.21 -4.94
C PHE A 26 -7.69 -8.26 -3.96
N LEU A 27 -8.25 -9.37 -4.46
CA LEU A 27 -8.74 -10.46 -3.63
C LEU A 27 -7.59 -11.17 -2.89
N PHE A 28 -6.45 -11.35 -3.56
CA PHE A 28 -5.26 -11.92 -2.95
C PHE A 28 -4.76 -11.08 -1.76
N LEU A 29 -4.68 -9.76 -1.91
CA LEU A 29 -4.32 -8.85 -0.80
C LEU A 29 -5.38 -8.85 0.31
N ALA A 30 -6.66 -8.90 -0.05
CA ALA A 30 -7.72 -8.95 0.94
C ALA A 30 -7.71 -10.24 1.77
N ALA A 31 -7.26 -11.37 1.18
CA ALA A 31 -7.20 -12.67 1.84
C ALA A 31 -5.88 -12.92 2.56
N ARG A 32 -4.74 -12.59 1.95
CA ARG A 32 -3.38 -12.92 2.45
C ARG A 32 -2.57 -11.72 2.93
N GLY A 33 -2.97 -10.51 2.57
CA GLY A 33 -2.29 -9.28 3.02
C GLY A 33 -2.53 -9.00 4.50
N ARG A 34 -1.53 -8.39 5.14
CA ARG A 34 -1.67 -7.78 6.47
C ARG A 34 -2.57 -6.57 6.38
N LYS A 35 -3.34 -6.32 7.44
CA LYS A 35 -4.33 -5.24 7.48
C LYS A 35 -4.03 -4.34 8.67
N ALA A 36 -3.75 -3.08 8.42
CA ALA A 36 -3.63 -2.05 9.45
C ALA A 36 -4.80 -1.06 9.29
N PRO A 37 -5.87 -1.19 10.08
CA PRO A 37 -6.92 -0.19 10.13
C PRO A 37 -6.40 1.04 10.89
N VAL A 38 -6.44 2.21 10.25
CA VAL A 38 -6.16 3.51 10.86
C VAL A 38 -7.38 4.42 10.72
N ARG A 39 -7.34 5.61 11.34
CA ARG A 39 -8.50 6.52 11.36
C ARG A 39 -8.89 6.96 9.95
N GLY A 40 -7.91 7.31 9.12
CA GLY A 40 -8.14 7.81 7.76
C GLY A 40 -8.38 6.73 6.71
N LEU A 41 -7.95 5.48 6.90
CA LEU A 41 -7.99 4.44 5.87
C LEU A 41 -7.78 3.03 6.46
N VAL A 42 -7.97 1.99 5.65
CA VAL A 42 -7.41 0.67 5.95
C VAL A 42 -6.32 0.37 4.93
N LEU A 43 -5.11 0.09 5.43
CA LEU A 43 -4.01 -0.33 4.58
C LEU A 43 -3.94 -1.85 4.55
N GLN A 44 -3.89 -2.42 3.36
CA GLN A 44 -3.54 -3.82 3.15
C GLN A 44 -2.15 -3.89 2.53
N VAL A 45 -1.25 -4.68 3.13
CA VAL A 45 0.13 -4.82 2.67
C VAL A 45 0.46 -6.29 2.49
N PHE A 46 1.07 -6.62 1.37
CA PHE A 46 1.70 -7.92 1.15
C PHE A 46 3.15 -7.70 0.71
N ARG A 47 4.10 -8.31 1.43
CA ARG A 47 5.52 -8.27 1.09
C ARG A 47 5.82 -9.42 0.13
N ARG A 48 6.24 -9.07 -1.08
CA ARG A 48 6.73 -10.01 -2.09
C ARG A 48 8.17 -10.37 -1.80
N LYS A 49 8.59 -11.48 -2.39
CA LYS A 49 10.00 -11.93 -2.39
C LYS A 49 10.84 -11.22 -3.45
N ASP A 50 10.20 -10.49 -4.36
CA ASP A 50 10.89 -9.68 -5.37
C ASP A 50 11.22 -8.29 -4.82
N SER A 51 12.13 -7.59 -5.51
CA SER A 51 12.50 -6.19 -5.21
C SER A 51 11.97 -5.23 -6.30
N GLU A 52 10.92 -5.64 -7.00
CA GLU A 52 10.32 -4.88 -8.09
C GLU A 52 9.57 -3.64 -7.59
N ALA A 53 9.21 -2.74 -8.51
CA ALA A 53 8.40 -1.56 -8.18
C ALA A 53 7.14 -1.95 -7.38
N ALA A 54 6.78 -1.12 -6.39
CA ALA A 54 5.60 -1.34 -5.56
C ALA A 54 4.33 -1.43 -6.43
N ARG A 55 3.34 -2.22 -6.04
CA ARG A 55 2.04 -2.25 -6.73
C ARG A 55 0.95 -1.71 -5.84
N VAL A 56 0.23 -0.69 -6.29
CA VAL A 56 -0.73 0.06 -5.46
C VAL A 56 -2.13 0.02 -6.06
N GLY A 57 -3.10 -0.32 -5.22
CA GLY A 57 -4.52 -0.31 -5.51
C GLY A 57 -5.27 0.65 -4.59
N PHE A 58 -6.32 1.27 -5.11
CA PHE A 58 -7.17 2.18 -4.34
C PHE A 58 -8.62 1.72 -4.39
N THR A 59 -9.20 1.48 -3.23
CA THR A 59 -10.60 1.09 -3.08
C THR A 59 -11.33 2.15 -2.26
N VAL A 60 -12.42 2.69 -2.77
CA VAL A 60 -13.26 3.65 -2.02
C VAL A 60 -14.69 3.17 -2.11
N THR A 61 -15.28 2.83 -0.97
CA THR A 61 -16.62 2.22 -0.93
C THR A 61 -17.72 3.26 -1.20
N LYS A 62 -18.91 2.81 -1.61
CA LYS A 62 -20.09 3.69 -1.81
C LYS A 62 -20.47 4.43 -0.50
N LYS A 63 -20.15 3.85 0.66
CA LYS A 63 -20.40 4.43 2.00
C LYS A 63 -19.63 5.73 2.27
N VAL A 64 -18.60 6.03 1.47
CA VAL A 64 -17.80 7.27 1.62
C VAL A 64 -18.56 8.50 1.11
N GLY A 65 -19.53 8.33 0.22
CA GLY A 65 -20.33 9.43 -0.32
C GLY A 65 -20.52 9.36 -1.83
N ASN A 66 -20.92 10.49 -2.42
CA ASN A 66 -21.18 10.62 -3.85
C ASN A 66 -19.90 10.43 -4.70
N ALA A 67 -20.05 10.44 -6.03
CA ALA A 67 -18.92 10.24 -6.94
C ALA A 67 -17.79 11.27 -6.75
N VAL A 68 -18.13 12.53 -6.45
CA VAL A 68 -17.16 13.61 -6.23
C VAL A 68 -16.35 13.37 -4.97
N VAL A 69 -17.01 13.05 -3.85
CA VAL A 69 -16.34 12.73 -2.57
C VAL A 69 -15.44 11.51 -2.72
N ARG A 70 -15.90 10.47 -3.41
CA ARG A 70 -15.08 9.26 -3.67
C ARG A 70 -13.87 9.55 -4.55
N ASN A 71 -14.04 10.37 -5.60
CA ASN A 71 -12.94 10.78 -6.48
C ASN A 71 -11.92 11.64 -5.74
N ARG A 72 -12.38 12.57 -4.89
CA ARG A 72 -11.51 13.37 -4.02
C ARG A 72 -10.73 12.47 -3.06
N ALA A 73 -11.38 11.54 -2.38
CA ALA A 73 -10.70 10.58 -1.50
C ALA A 73 -9.65 9.75 -2.27
N ARG A 74 -9.98 9.24 -3.47
CA ARG A 74 -9.03 8.49 -4.30
C ARG A 74 -7.84 9.33 -4.76
N ARG A 75 -8.05 10.60 -5.12
CA ARG A 75 -6.97 11.53 -5.47
C ARG A 75 -6.05 11.78 -4.26
N ARG A 76 -6.63 12.02 -3.08
CA ARG A 76 -5.85 12.21 -1.84
C ARG A 76 -5.03 10.97 -1.47
N LEU A 77 -5.61 9.78 -1.53
CA LEU A 77 -4.89 8.53 -1.24
C LEU A 77 -3.70 8.33 -2.20
N ARG A 78 -3.86 8.68 -3.47
CA ARG A 78 -2.77 8.60 -4.46
C ARG A 78 -1.62 9.53 -4.10
N GLU A 79 -1.94 10.75 -3.69
CA GLU A 79 -0.93 11.73 -3.32
C GLU A 79 -0.20 11.33 -2.03
N VAL A 80 -0.90 10.76 -1.05
CA VAL A 80 -0.28 10.20 0.16
C VAL A 80 0.77 9.16 -0.18
N VAL A 81 0.44 8.22 -1.08
CA VAL A 81 1.39 7.19 -1.53
C VAL A 81 2.58 7.83 -2.22
N ARG A 82 2.35 8.82 -3.10
CA ARG A 82 3.42 9.53 -3.81
C ARG A 82 4.40 10.23 -2.86
N VAL A 83 3.89 10.91 -1.84
CA VAL A 83 4.72 11.60 -0.82
C VAL A 83 5.59 10.60 -0.08
N VAL A 84 5.00 9.49 0.39
CA VAL A 84 5.75 8.48 1.15
C VAL A 84 6.71 7.69 0.27
N GLU A 85 6.34 7.40 -0.98
CA GLU A 85 7.22 6.76 -1.97
C GLU A 85 8.43 7.61 -2.34
N ALA A 86 8.32 8.94 -2.24
CA ALA A 86 9.47 9.84 -2.45
C ALA A 86 10.45 9.84 -1.27
N GLU A 87 9.99 9.46 -0.08
CA GLU A 87 10.79 9.46 1.16
C GLU A 87 11.37 8.08 1.48
N MET A 88 10.68 7.00 1.11
CA MET A 88 11.11 5.63 1.39
C MET A 88 10.79 4.66 0.24
N PRO A 89 11.66 3.67 0.00
CA PRO A 89 11.42 2.65 -1.00
C PRO A 89 10.27 1.73 -0.58
N LEU A 90 9.26 1.60 -1.45
CA LEU A 90 8.14 0.68 -1.28
C LEU A 90 8.31 -0.61 -2.12
N ASN A 91 9.50 -0.83 -2.65
CA ASN A 91 9.81 -1.93 -3.56
C ASN A 91 9.48 -3.30 -2.92
N GLY A 92 9.00 -4.22 -3.73
CA GLY A 92 8.55 -5.54 -3.28
C GLY A 92 7.23 -5.50 -2.49
N LEU A 93 6.56 -4.35 -2.35
CA LEU A 93 5.28 -4.28 -1.65
C LEU A 93 4.10 -4.26 -2.63
N ASP A 94 3.07 -5.03 -2.30
CA ASP A 94 1.73 -4.83 -2.85
C ASP A 94 0.88 -4.15 -1.79
N LEU A 95 0.25 -3.03 -2.16
CA LEU A 95 -0.49 -2.14 -1.27
C LEU A 95 -1.91 -1.94 -1.80
N VAL A 96 -2.92 -2.13 -0.95
CA VAL A 96 -4.30 -1.68 -1.23
C VAL A 96 -4.75 -0.72 -0.14
N LEU A 97 -4.99 0.52 -0.54
CA LEU A 97 -5.52 1.56 0.34
C LEU A 97 -7.03 1.59 0.20
N ILE A 98 -7.72 1.33 1.31
CA ILE A 98 -9.18 1.37 1.37
C ILE A 98 -9.60 2.67 2.05
N GLY A 99 -10.13 3.61 1.26
CA GLY A 99 -10.67 4.88 1.74
C GLY A 99 -11.95 4.70 2.55
N ARG A 100 -12.03 5.43 3.67
CA ARG A 100 -13.20 5.58 4.54
C ARG A 100 -13.79 6.99 4.38
N ALA A 101 -14.96 7.25 4.98
CA ALA A 101 -15.55 8.60 4.98
C ALA A 101 -14.56 9.63 5.54
N ALA A 102 -13.89 9.28 6.64
CA ALA A 102 -12.84 10.08 7.28
C ALA A 102 -11.66 10.44 6.37
N THR A 103 -11.39 9.71 5.26
CA THR A 103 -10.34 10.08 4.30
C THR A 103 -10.60 11.44 3.66
N GLY A 104 -11.87 11.79 3.45
CA GLY A 104 -12.28 13.02 2.78
C GLY A 104 -12.19 14.25 3.67
N GLU A 105 -12.42 14.10 4.97
CA GLU A 105 -12.56 15.20 5.94
C GLU A 105 -11.26 15.51 6.67
N ARG A 106 -10.39 14.53 6.84
CA ARG A 106 -9.15 14.68 7.61
C ARG A 106 -8.14 15.57 6.90
N LEU A 107 -7.24 16.20 7.67
CA LEU A 107 -6.11 16.95 7.11
C LEU A 107 -5.18 16.02 6.33
N PHE A 108 -4.55 16.56 5.28
CA PHE A 108 -3.70 15.75 4.41
C PHE A 108 -2.45 15.26 5.16
N THR A 109 -1.84 16.12 5.97
CA THR A 109 -0.70 15.79 6.84
C THR A 109 -1.00 14.62 7.77
N ASP A 110 -2.16 14.64 8.42
CA ASP A 110 -2.56 13.55 9.31
C ASP A 110 -2.80 12.26 8.51
N LEU A 111 -3.32 12.34 7.29
CA LEU A 111 -3.54 11.18 6.43
C LEU A 111 -2.21 10.54 5.99
N VAL A 112 -1.18 11.35 5.74
CA VAL A 112 0.19 10.88 5.50
C VAL A 112 0.74 10.20 6.74
N ALA A 113 0.59 10.81 7.92
CA ALA A 113 1.04 10.24 9.19
C ALA A 113 0.33 8.89 9.50
N ASP A 114 -0.98 8.81 9.25
CA ASP A 114 -1.76 7.58 9.38
C ASP A 114 -1.25 6.48 8.45
N PHE A 115 -0.94 6.83 7.19
CA PHE A 115 -0.40 5.87 6.22
C PHE A 115 0.99 5.37 6.63
N ARG A 116 1.89 6.27 7.06
CA ARG A 116 3.21 5.87 7.59
C ARG A 116 3.07 4.93 8.78
N LYS A 117 2.21 5.27 9.74
CA LYS A 117 1.95 4.43 10.91
C LYS A 117 1.43 3.05 10.51
N ALA A 118 0.48 2.99 9.59
CA ALA A 118 -0.08 1.74 9.08
C ALA A 118 0.99 0.89 8.37
N LEU A 119 1.87 1.53 7.60
CA LEU A 119 2.97 0.85 6.90
C LEU A 119 3.98 0.26 7.89
N THR A 120 4.45 1.04 8.85
CA THR A 120 5.37 0.56 9.90
C THR A 120 4.77 -0.60 10.69
N GLN A 121 3.50 -0.53 11.06
CA GLN A 121 2.79 -1.62 11.75
C GLN A 121 2.75 -2.90 10.89
N CYS A 122 2.33 -2.79 9.63
CA CYS A 122 2.26 -3.93 8.71
C CYS A 122 3.63 -4.56 8.44
N LEU A 123 4.68 -3.75 8.29
CA LEU A 123 6.04 -4.24 8.04
C LEU A 123 6.62 -4.91 9.29
N ALA A 124 6.48 -4.30 10.47
CA ALA A 124 6.93 -4.90 11.73
C ALA A 124 6.20 -6.22 12.05
N GLU A 125 4.93 -6.36 11.65
CA GLU A 125 4.18 -7.62 11.76
C GLU A 125 4.54 -8.65 10.69
N ALA A 126 4.94 -8.21 9.51
CA ALA A 126 5.43 -9.09 8.45
C ALA A 126 6.75 -9.75 8.85
N ASP A 127 7.66 -8.98 9.43
CA ASP A 127 8.97 -9.48 9.87
C ASP A 127 8.81 -10.48 11.04
N ARG A 128 7.90 -10.23 11.98
CA ARG A 128 7.62 -11.15 13.11
C ARG A 128 7.09 -12.53 12.70
N LYS A 129 6.26 -12.63 11.65
CA LYS A 129 5.70 -13.93 11.21
C LYS A 129 6.58 -14.68 10.21
N THR A 130 7.54 -14.01 9.57
CA THR A 130 8.53 -14.70 8.72
C THR A 130 9.35 -15.69 9.57
N HIS A 131 9.52 -15.42 10.86
CA HIS A 131 10.22 -16.31 11.80
C HIS A 131 9.36 -17.45 12.36
N THR A 132 8.02 -17.31 12.43
CA THR A 132 7.13 -18.32 13.02
C THR A 132 6.62 -19.37 12.02
N ALA A 133 6.86 -19.18 10.72
CA ALA A 133 6.42 -20.12 9.67
C ALA A 133 7.53 -21.09 9.21
N GLN A 134 8.67 -21.13 9.90
CA GLN A 134 9.72 -22.14 9.73
C GLN A 134 9.83 -22.98 11.02
N LYS A 135 8.81 -23.79 11.29
CA LYS A 135 8.95 -24.93 12.21
C LYS A 135 7.94 -26.00 11.85
#